data_AF-A0A850B598-F1
#
_entry.id   AF-A0A850B598-F1
#
_cell.length_a   1.000
_cell.length_b   1.000
_cell.length_c   1.000
_cell.angle_alpha   90.00
_cell.angle_beta   90.00
_cell.angle_gamma   90.00
#
_symmetry.space_group_name_H-M   'P 1'
#
loop_
_entity.id
_entity.type
_entity.pdbx_description
1 polymer ?
#
loop_
_entity_poly.entity_id
_entity_poly.type
_entity_poly.pdbx_seq_one_letter_code
_entity_poly.pdbx_strand_id
1 'polypeptide(L)'
;MKSTELLKPILEGGVRSINFFNGRLLTGEDLTKEQAANREWLGRLGKLLGSGVASGLTVSPSSTAGKPSVIVDPGLAVNSLGQTLKLTDPLEVSLLRPEGDEQPVFLPPKKDFGDCEPSEQGIYRTGDGVYLLTIAPAGAVEGSVPTSGLGNLAASCATRFLVDAVKFRLISISSHFTTDELMGPRLRNLVAERCFGVSSSRALVTDPFGPAPASERLLEKLGQAKKLPAGDVPLAVVHWTAEGGVDFIDHFSVRRRLAGPPDELVWSPALGDRALAEAEAMLLQFQDHLDDLVHKGSPETAIATEHLRTLPPAGIVPLAGTPGFKGVFPRVFFQGAKLRDPVFIEGARVGALLREALRYPPVDLESAPVLWVYRVSDNARRADGLTGAPVQPYAVFASAEIPWAGQALFDISRWGYASFT
;
A
#
# COMPACT_ATOMS: atom_id res chain seq x y z
N MET A 1 -20.83 -28.35 15.07
CA MET A 1 -19.66 -28.16 15.95
C MET A 1 -18.97 -29.51 16.09
N LYS A 2 -17.67 -29.61 15.84
CA LYS A 2 -16.90 -30.86 16.04
C LYS A 2 -16.38 -30.89 17.48
N SER A 3 -16.48 -32.02 18.17
CA SER A 3 -15.95 -32.21 19.53
C SER A 3 -14.75 -33.16 19.51
N THR A 4 -13.73 -32.86 20.30
CA THR A 4 -12.58 -33.74 20.52
C THR A 4 -12.32 -33.89 22.01
N GLU A 5 -11.68 -34.99 22.40
CA GLU A 5 -11.24 -35.21 23.78
C GLU A 5 -9.91 -34.47 24.03
N LEU A 6 -9.67 -34.13 25.30
CA LEU A 6 -8.37 -33.61 25.74
C LEU A 6 -7.27 -34.61 25.34
N LEU A 7 -6.13 -34.11 24.87
CA LEU A 7 -4.96 -34.90 24.42
C LEU A 7 -5.15 -35.72 23.14
N LYS A 8 -6.36 -35.76 22.56
CA LYS A 8 -6.56 -36.38 21.25
C LYS A 8 -6.06 -35.43 20.15
N PRO A 9 -5.13 -35.85 19.28
CA PRO A 9 -4.61 -34.98 18.24
C PRO A 9 -5.70 -34.66 17.21
N ILE A 10 -5.79 -33.39 16.83
CA ILE A 10 -6.64 -32.92 15.73
C ILE A 10 -5.79 -32.94 14.46
N LEU A 11 -6.07 -33.87 13.56
CA LEU A 11 -5.30 -34.03 12.31
C LEU A 11 -5.86 -33.16 11.16
N GLU A 12 -7.10 -32.70 11.29
CA GLU A 12 -7.75 -31.83 10.30
C GLU A 12 -7.07 -30.46 10.28
N GLY A 13 -6.69 -29.99 9.08
CA GLY A 13 -5.90 -28.77 8.94
C GLY A 13 -4.43 -28.93 9.37
N GLY A 14 -3.95 -30.13 9.68
CA GLY A 14 -2.52 -30.41 9.86
C GLY A 14 -1.79 -30.50 8.51
N VAL A 15 -0.54 -30.04 8.45
CA VAL A 15 0.32 -30.24 7.27
C VAL A 15 0.74 -31.70 7.21
N ARG A 16 0.56 -32.36 6.06
CA ARG A 16 0.94 -33.76 5.86
C ARG A 16 2.32 -33.86 5.22
N SER A 17 3.33 -34.19 6.02
CA SER A 17 4.67 -34.53 5.52
C SER A 17 4.83 -36.04 5.31
N ILE A 18 5.82 -36.41 4.50
CA ILE A 18 6.18 -37.79 4.21
C ILE A 18 7.06 -38.34 5.34
N ASN A 19 6.63 -39.44 5.95
CA ASN A 19 7.47 -40.19 6.88
C ASN A 19 8.52 -41.01 6.11
N PHE A 20 9.79 -40.62 6.19
CA PHE A 20 10.92 -41.34 5.60
C PHE A 20 11.47 -42.39 6.59
N PHE A 21 11.54 -43.65 6.15
CA PHE A 21 12.06 -44.75 6.95
C PHE A 21 12.76 -45.78 6.06
N ASN A 22 13.65 -46.59 6.66
CA ASN A 22 14.41 -47.60 5.94
C ASN A 22 13.51 -48.67 5.34
N GLY A 23 13.69 -48.95 4.05
CA GLY A 23 12.88 -49.92 3.30
C GLY A 23 11.68 -49.33 2.56
N ARG A 24 11.39 -48.03 2.69
CA ARG A 24 10.40 -47.35 1.85
C ARG A 24 10.98 -47.08 0.46
N LEU A 25 10.22 -47.41 -0.59
CA LEU A 25 10.53 -46.98 -1.96
C LEU A 25 10.22 -45.48 -2.11
N LEU A 26 11.21 -44.70 -2.54
CA LEU A 26 11.03 -43.28 -2.79
C LEU A 26 10.45 -43.04 -4.19
N THR A 27 9.32 -42.35 -4.27
CA THR A 27 8.68 -41.97 -5.54
C THR A 27 8.73 -40.47 -5.79
N GLY A 28 8.53 -40.06 -7.05
CA GLY A 28 8.36 -38.65 -7.38
C GLY A 28 7.17 -38.01 -6.64
N GLU A 29 6.07 -38.75 -6.50
CA GLU A 29 4.88 -38.29 -5.77
C GLU A 29 5.16 -38.01 -4.29
N ASP A 30 6.01 -38.82 -3.64
CA ASP A 30 6.43 -38.57 -2.26
C ASP A 30 7.20 -37.24 -2.15
N LEU A 31 8.14 -37.00 -3.07
CA LEU A 31 8.90 -35.74 -3.09
C LEU A 31 8.00 -34.54 -3.40
N THR A 32 7.04 -34.68 -4.31
CA THR A 32 6.05 -33.63 -4.61
C THR A 32 5.21 -33.29 -3.38
N LYS A 33 4.72 -34.30 -2.65
CA LYS A 33 3.94 -34.09 -1.41
C LYS A 33 4.78 -33.43 -0.32
N GLU A 34 6.04 -33.84 -0.18
CA GLU A 34 6.96 -33.23 0.79
C GLU A 34 7.28 -31.77 0.43
N GLN A 35 7.44 -31.43 -0.85
CA GLN A 35 7.58 -30.04 -1.29
C GLN A 35 6.31 -29.22 -1.02
N ALA A 36 5.13 -29.77 -1.29
CA ALA A 36 3.86 -29.10 -1.00
C ALA A 36 3.68 -28.86 0.50
N ALA A 37 4.04 -29.84 1.35
CA ALA A 37 4.05 -29.67 2.80
C ALA A 37 4.96 -28.51 3.21
N ASN A 38 6.21 -28.47 2.72
CA ASN A 38 7.14 -27.38 3.02
C ASN A 38 6.60 -26.00 2.57
N ARG A 39 6.01 -25.90 1.37
CA ARG A 39 5.35 -24.66 0.92
C ARG A 39 4.19 -24.27 1.83
N GLU A 40 3.42 -25.22 2.34
CA GLU A 40 2.33 -24.94 3.28
C GLU A 40 2.85 -24.45 4.64
N TRP A 41 3.90 -25.06 5.20
CA TRP A 41 4.57 -24.57 6.40
C TRP A 41 5.07 -23.14 6.24
N LEU A 42 5.78 -22.86 5.13
CA LEU A 42 6.26 -21.52 4.81
C LEU A 42 5.10 -20.54 4.59
N GLY A 43 4.04 -20.95 3.90
CA GLY A 43 2.83 -20.14 3.71
C GLY A 43 2.16 -19.79 5.04
N ARG A 44 2.11 -20.72 6.00
CA ARG A 44 1.62 -20.42 7.36
C ARG A 44 2.47 -19.38 8.05
N LEU A 45 3.81 -19.47 7.95
CA LEU A 45 4.71 -18.44 8.49
C LEU A 45 4.51 -17.10 7.79
N GLY A 46 4.37 -17.08 6.46
CA GLY A 46 4.09 -15.86 5.70
C GLY A 46 2.78 -15.19 6.12
N LYS A 47 1.72 -15.97 6.38
CA LYS A 47 0.46 -15.44 6.91
C LYS A 47 0.61 -14.77 8.27
N LEU A 48 1.52 -15.25 9.12
CA LEU A 48 1.82 -14.62 10.42
C LEU A 48 2.55 -13.28 10.28
N LEU A 49 3.29 -13.06 9.20
CA LEU A 49 3.89 -11.75 8.89
C LEU A 49 2.84 -10.77 8.33
N GLY A 50 1.79 -11.30 7.71
CA GLY A 50 0.74 -10.57 7.01
C GLY A 50 1.09 -10.28 5.56
N SER A 51 0.17 -9.61 4.86
CA SER A 51 0.29 -9.31 3.43
C SER A 51 0.72 -7.87 3.17
N GLY A 52 1.56 -7.66 2.17
CA GLY A 52 2.01 -6.34 1.75
C GLY A 52 3.39 -6.37 1.10
N VAL A 53 4.01 -5.20 1.00
CA VAL A 53 5.35 -5.04 0.43
C VAL A 53 6.37 -4.93 1.57
N ALA A 54 7.35 -5.82 1.57
CA ALA A 54 8.42 -5.83 2.56
C ALA A 54 9.53 -4.82 2.20
N SER A 55 9.91 -4.73 0.93
CA SER A 55 10.97 -3.84 0.45
C SER A 55 10.90 -3.64 -1.07
N GLY A 56 11.31 -2.48 -1.59
CA GLY A 56 11.40 -2.25 -3.04
C GLY A 56 10.03 -2.21 -3.72
N LEU A 57 9.88 -2.76 -4.94
CA LEU A 57 8.62 -2.79 -5.71
C LEU A 57 7.99 -1.39 -5.88
N THR A 58 8.83 -0.37 -5.97
CA THR A 58 8.38 1.00 -6.26
C THR A 58 8.06 1.10 -7.74
N VAL A 59 6.98 1.80 -8.05
CA VAL A 59 6.50 2.00 -9.42
C VAL A 59 6.82 3.42 -9.85
N SER A 60 7.47 3.59 -10.99
CA SER A 60 7.82 4.90 -11.56
C SER A 60 7.30 5.01 -13.00
N PRO A 61 7.05 6.22 -13.50
CA PRO A 61 6.63 6.40 -14.89
C PRO A 61 7.75 5.97 -15.84
N SER A 62 7.41 5.27 -16.93
CA SER A 62 8.35 5.05 -18.03
C SER A 62 8.39 6.25 -18.96
N SER A 63 9.57 6.55 -19.52
CA SER A 63 9.78 7.61 -20.51
C SER A 63 9.59 7.13 -21.96
N THR A 64 9.20 5.88 -22.17
CA THR A 64 9.05 5.29 -23.50
C THR A 64 7.86 5.90 -24.25
N ALA A 65 8.16 6.69 -25.28
CA ALA A 65 7.15 7.38 -26.07
C ALA A 65 6.19 6.40 -26.78
N GLY A 66 4.88 6.62 -26.65
CA GLY A 66 3.85 5.96 -27.45
C GLY A 66 3.27 4.65 -26.90
N LYS A 67 3.71 4.17 -25.72
CA LYS A 67 3.08 3.04 -25.01
C LYS A 67 2.97 3.37 -23.51
N PRO A 68 1.79 3.22 -22.87
CA PRO A 68 1.69 3.38 -21.43
C PRO A 68 2.45 2.25 -20.76
N SER A 69 3.60 2.56 -20.18
CA SER A 69 4.37 1.62 -19.39
C SER A 69 4.84 2.26 -18.09
N VAL A 70 5.10 1.41 -17.10
CA VAL A 70 5.67 1.80 -15.81
C VAL A 70 6.86 0.92 -15.51
N ILE A 71 7.84 1.46 -14.81
CA ILE A 71 9.00 0.71 -14.34
C ILE A 71 8.71 0.26 -12.91
N VAL A 72 8.85 -1.04 -12.64
CA VAL A 72 8.76 -1.62 -11.31
C VAL A 72 10.16 -2.00 -10.84
N ASP A 73 10.59 -1.40 -9.75
CA ASP A 73 11.91 -1.67 -9.14
C ASP A 73 11.95 -3.04 -8.46
N PRO A 74 13.13 -3.68 -8.36
CA PRO A 74 13.32 -4.91 -7.61
C PRO A 74 12.76 -4.81 -6.19
N GLY A 75 12.27 -5.92 -5.66
CA GLY A 75 11.75 -5.94 -4.30
C GLY A 75 11.10 -7.25 -3.91
N LEU A 76 10.45 -7.25 -2.75
CA LEU A 76 9.88 -8.41 -2.10
C LEU A 76 8.52 -8.05 -1.50
N ALA A 77 7.54 -8.90 -1.73
CA ALA A 77 6.20 -8.82 -1.16
C ALA A 77 5.76 -10.17 -0.59
N VAL A 78 4.74 -10.15 0.27
CA VAL A 78 4.05 -11.33 0.79
C VAL A 78 2.57 -11.17 0.48
N ASN A 79 1.95 -12.16 -0.16
CA ASN A 79 0.51 -12.13 -0.44
C ASN A 79 -0.32 -12.65 0.75
N SER A 80 -1.65 -12.53 0.66
CA SER A 80 -2.54 -12.97 1.76
C SER A 80 -2.56 -14.50 1.98
N LEU A 81 -2.03 -15.27 1.03
CA LEU A 81 -1.79 -16.71 1.16
C LEU A 81 -0.47 -17.03 1.87
N GLY A 82 0.36 -16.02 2.17
CA GLY A 82 1.67 -16.16 2.80
C GLY A 82 2.80 -16.55 1.84
N GLN A 83 2.58 -16.43 0.53
CA GLN A 83 3.62 -16.69 -0.48
C GLN A 83 4.48 -15.44 -0.68
N THR A 84 5.78 -15.66 -0.84
CA THR A 84 6.75 -14.59 -1.14
C THR A 84 6.84 -14.32 -2.63
N LEU A 85 6.75 -13.05 -3.02
CA LEU A 85 6.84 -12.58 -4.41
C LEU A 85 8.10 -11.73 -4.55
N LYS A 86 9.08 -12.22 -5.32
CA LYS A 86 10.38 -11.57 -5.50
C LYS A 86 10.52 -11.09 -6.95
N LEU A 87 10.85 -9.82 -7.10
CA LEU A 87 11.37 -9.25 -8.35
C LEU A 87 12.86 -8.92 -8.13
N THR A 88 13.73 -9.41 -9.01
CA THR A 88 15.19 -9.29 -8.87
C THR A 88 15.75 -8.11 -9.63
N ASP A 89 15.23 -7.85 -10.82
CA ASP A 89 15.70 -6.80 -11.73
C ASP A 89 14.56 -5.82 -12.03
N PRO A 90 14.87 -4.53 -12.28
CA PRO A 90 13.86 -3.57 -12.69
C PRO A 90 13.19 -4.03 -13.98
N LEU A 91 11.87 -3.95 -14.03
CA LEU A 91 11.09 -4.41 -15.17
C LEU A 91 10.16 -3.30 -15.66
N GLU A 92 10.21 -3.02 -16.96
CA GLU A 92 9.20 -2.20 -17.63
C GLU A 92 7.95 -3.04 -17.91
N VAL A 93 6.84 -2.64 -17.32
CA VAL A 93 5.53 -3.30 -17.45
C VAL A 93 4.67 -2.47 -18.39
N SER A 94 4.31 -3.05 -19.54
CA SER A 94 3.33 -2.47 -20.45
C SER A 94 1.94 -2.52 -19.82
N LEU A 95 1.25 -1.37 -19.75
CA LEU A 95 -0.13 -1.25 -19.29
C LEU A 95 -1.14 -1.58 -20.41
N LEU A 96 -0.69 -1.63 -21.68
CA LEU A 96 -1.46 -2.22 -22.77
C LEU A 96 -1.12 -3.70 -22.90
N ARG A 97 -2.15 -4.53 -23.05
CA ARG A 97 -1.97 -5.86 -23.62
C ARG A 97 -1.74 -5.70 -25.14
N PRO A 98 -0.78 -6.41 -25.76
CA PRO A 98 -0.72 -6.46 -27.21
C PRO A 98 -2.04 -7.02 -27.75
N GLU A 99 -2.68 -6.29 -28.68
CA GLU A 99 -3.74 -6.86 -29.51
C GLU A 99 -3.12 -8.01 -30.30
N GLY A 100 -3.67 -9.22 -30.15
CA GLY A 100 -3.25 -10.37 -30.96
C GLY A 100 -2.30 -11.37 -30.32
N ASP A 101 -2.15 -11.41 -28.99
CA ASP A 101 -1.74 -12.69 -28.38
C ASP A 101 -2.92 -13.67 -28.53
N GLU A 102 -2.94 -14.36 -29.68
CA GLU A 102 -3.45 -15.72 -29.77
C GLU A 102 -3.06 -16.41 -28.47
N GLN A 103 -4.06 -17.00 -27.83
CA GLN A 103 -3.85 -17.87 -26.68
C GLN A 103 -2.57 -18.65 -26.94
N PRO A 104 -1.52 -18.59 -26.10
CA PRO A 104 -0.61 -19.71 -26.08
C PRO A 104 -1.54 -20.89 -25.82
N VAL A 105 -1.74 -21.72 -26.83
CA VAL A 105 -2.37 -23.01 -26.70
C VAL A 105 -1.41 -23.75 -25.80
N PHE A 106 -1.55 -23.54 -24.50
CA PHE A 106 -1.08 -24.45 -23.50
C PHE A 106 -1.92 -25.70 -23.73
N LEU A 107 -1.45 -26.54 -24.66
CA LEU A 107 -1.69 -27.97 -24.55
C LEU A 107 -1.27 -28.30 -23.12
N PRO A 108 -2.21 -28.69 -22.25
CA PRO A 108 -1.84 -28.95 -20.86
C PRO A 108 -0.79 -30.06 -20.89
N PRO A 109 0.41 -29.88 -20.30
CA PRO A 109 1.13 -31.03 -19.80
C PRO A 109 0.29 -31.58 -18.66
N LYS A 110 -0.65 -32.46 -18.99
CA LYS A 110 -1.39 -33.23 -18.02
C LYS A 110 -0.42 -34.26 -17.44
N LYS A 111 0.27 -33.90 -16.35
CA LYS A 111 0.76 -34.78 -15.26
C LYS A 111 1.63 -34.09 -14.19
N ASP A 112 1.44 -32.81 -13.90
CA ASP A 112 1.95 -32.19 -12.66
C ASP A 112 0.78 -31.53 -11.91
N PHE A 113 0.50 -32.00 -10.69
CA PHE A 113 -0.69 -31.64 -9.92
C PHE A 113 -0.39 -30.51 -8.92
N GLY A 114 -0.38 -29.28 -9.42
CA GLY A 114 -0.84 -28.11 -8.67
C GLY A 114 -2.19 -27.66 -9.23
N ASP A 115 -2.95 -26.87 -8.47
CA ASP A 115 -4.20 -26.28 -8.97
C ASP A 115 -3.90 -25.30 -10.11
N CYS A 116 -4.26 -25.71 -11.33
CA CYS A 116 -4.40 -24.80 -12.45
C CYS A 116 -5.71 -24.03 -12.27
N GLU A 117 -5.69 -22.95 -11.49
CA GLU A 117 -6.77 -21.97 -11.57
C GLU A 117 -6.63 -21.21 -12.89
N PRO A 118 -7.64 -21.27 -13.79
CA PRO A 118 -7.65 -20.39 -14.94
C PRO A 118 -7.60 -18.95 -14.42
N SER A 119 -6.74 -18.12 -15.01
CA SER A 119 -6.80 -16.70 -14.71
C SER A 119 -8.18 -16.20 -15.12
N GLU A 120 -8.95 -15.65 -14.18
CA GLU A 120 -10.01 -14.72 -14.55
C GLU A 120 -9.32 -13.57 -15.28
N GLN A 121 -9.44 -13.59 -16.60
CA GLN A 121 -8.92 -12.56 -17.47
C GLN A 121 -9.78 -11.34 -17.21
N GLY A 122 -9.23 -10.39 -16.45
CA GLY A 122 -9.78 -9.05 -16.38
C GLY A 122 -9.97 -8.54 -17.81
N ILE A 123 -11.21 -8.26 -18.18
CA ILE A 123 -11.55 -7.67 -19.47
C ILE A 123 -10.92 -6.27 -19.48
N TYR A 124 -9.81 -6.13 -20.21
CA TYR A 124 -9.16 -4.85 -20.45
C TYR A 124 -10.04 -4.02 -21.38
N ARG A 125 -10.41 -2.81 -20.95
CA ARG A 125 -10.74 -1.72 -21.88
C ARG A 125 -9.63 -0.68 -21.79
N THR A 126 -9.06 -0.39 -22.95
CA THR A 126 -8.31 0.83 -23.22
C THR A 126 -9.20 2.04 -22.95
N GLY A 127 -8.72 2.98 -22.14
CA GLY A 127 -9.46 4.22 -21.84
C GLY A 127 -8.94 4.95 -20.61
N ASP A 128 -9.35 6.20 -20.48
CA ASP A 128 -9.04 7.05 -19.34
C ASP A 128 -9.58 6.45 -18.05
N GLY A 129 -8.80 6.54 -16.97
CA GLY A 129 -9.29 6.14 -15.66
C GLY A 129 -8.23 5.71 -14.67
N VAL A 130 -8.71 5.10 -13.59
CA VAL A 130 -7.92 4.72 -12.43
C VAL A 130 -7.75 3.21 -12.40
N TYR A 131 -6.51 2.77 -12.29
CA TYR A 131 -6.12 1.37 -12.36
C TYR A 131 -5.29 0.97 -11.14
N LEU A 132 -5.52 -0.24 -10.65
CA LEU A 132 -4.76 -0.87 -9.60
C LEU A 132 -3.72 -1.82 -10.22
N LEU A 133 -2.44 -1.51 -10.02
CA LEU A 133 -1.34 -2.40 -10.40
C LEU A 133 -1.02 -3.35 -9.26
N THR A 134 -0.97 -4.64 -9.57
CA THR A 134 -0.70 -5.72 -8.61
C THR A 134 0.44 -6.62 -9.11
N ILE A 135 1.14 -7.25 -8.17
CA ILE A 135 2.07 -8.36 -8.42
C ILE A 135 1.44 -9.65 -7.90
N ALA A 136 1.56 -10.74 -8.67
CA ALA A 136 0.95 -12.02 -8.36
C ALA A 136 1.95 -13.16 -8.63
N PRO A 137 1.80 -14.32 -7.97
CA PRO A 137 2.63 -15.49 -8.25
C PRO A 137 2.40 -15.99 -9.68
N ALA A 138 3.48 -16.47 -10.29
CA ALA A 138 3.49 -17.18 -11.55
C ALA A 138 4.48 -18.35 -11.46
N GLY A 139 4.36 -19.32 -12.35
CA GLY A 139 5.30 -20.42 -12.46
C GLY A 139 5.67 -20.64 -13.92
N ALA A 140 6.92 -20.97 -14.18
CA ALA A 140 7.39 -21.35 -15.51
C ALA A 140 8.22 -22.64 -15.43
N VAL A 141 8.28 -23.34 -16.56
CA VAL A 141 9.18 -24.48 -16.74
C VAL A 141 10.44 -24.01 -17.44
N GLU A 142 11.62 -24.43 -16.95
CA GLU A 142 12.90 -24.08 -17.56
C GLU A 142 13.73 -25.34 -17.82
N GLY A 143 14.19 -25.48 -19.07
CA GLY A 143 15.04 -26.58 -19.53
C GLY A 143 14.32 -27.94 -19.61
N SER A 144 15.00 -28.90 -20.23
CA SER A 144 14.52 -30.27 -20.38
C SER A 144 15.60 -31.29 -20.00
N VAL A 145 15.18 -32.47 -19.53
CA VAL A 145 16.06 -33.58 -19.10
C VAL A 145 15.79 -34.81 -19.97
N PRO A 146 16.82 -35.51 -20.49
CA PRO A 146 16.60 -36.74 -21.24
C PRO A 146 15.85 -37.79 -20.40
N THR A 147 14.83 -38.44 -20.98
CA THR A 147 14.09 -39.53 -20.33
C THR A 147 14.46 -40.87 -20.96
N SER A 148 14.74 -41.88 -20.14
CA SER A 148 14.95 -43.26 -20.64
C SER A 148 13.61 -43.93 -20.90
N GLY A 149 13.43 -44.55 -22.06
CA GLY A 149 12.26 -45.38 -22.39
C GLY A 149 11.28 -44.81 -23.44
N LEU A 150 11.48 -43.57 -23.89
CA LEU A 150 10.68 -42.95 -24.97
C LEU A 150 11.50 -42.73 -26.27
N GLY A 151 12.59 -43.46 -26.46
CA GLY A 151 13.40 -43.38 -27.69
C GLY A 151 14.01 -42.00 -27.97
N ASN A 152 14.40 -41.26 -26.93
CA ASN A 152 14.87 -39.87 -27.01
C ASN A 152 13.83 -38.84 -27.50
N LEU A 153 12.54 -39.18 -27.51
CA LEU A 153 11.48 -38.20 -27.74
C LEU A 153 11.31 -37.31 -26.50
N ALA A 154 11.20 -36.00 -26.71
CA ALA A 154 10.93 -35.05 -25.64
C ALA A 154 9.53 -35.31 -25.06
N ALA A 155 9.48 -35.80 -23.82
CA ALA A 155 8.22 -35.89 -23.09
C ALA A 155 7.84 -34.51 -22.53
N SER A 156 6.57 -34.15 -22.54
CA SER A 156 6.11 -32.87 -21.97
C SER A 156 6.35 -32.72 -20.46
N CYS A 157 6.58 -33.84 -19.76
CA CYS A 157 6.99 -33.88 -18.36
C CYS A 157 8.50 -33.93 -18.15
N ALA A 158 9.31 -33.89 -19.21
CA ALA A 158 10.77 -33.93 -19.15
C ALA A 158 11.36 -32.56 -18.77
N THR A 159 10.73 -31.84 -17.85
CA THR A 159 11.15 -30.49 -17.42
C THR A 159 12.31 -30.58 -16.43
N ARG A 160 13.30 -29.70 -16.59
CA ARG A 160 14.46 -29.66 -15.69
C ARG A 160 14.20 -28.87 -14.41
N PHE A 161 13.58 -27.70 -14.53
CA PHE A 161 13.29 -26.82 -13.40
C PHE A 161 11.86 -26.30 -13.44
N LEU A 162 11.25 -26.21 -12.26
CA LEU A 162 10.10 -25.37 -12.00
C LEU A 162 10.61 -24.08 -11.39
N VAL A 163 10.33 -22.95 -12.03
CA VAL A 163 10.80 -21.63 -11.61
C VAL A 163 9.62 -20.88 -11.03
N ASP A 164 9.72 -20.53 -9.74
CA ASP A 164 8.81 -19.59 -9.10
C ASP A 164 9.07 -18.19 -9.69
N ALA A 165 8.02 -17.59 -10.24
CA ALA A 165 8.06 -16.32 -10.93
C ALA A 165 6.96 -15.38 -10.42
N VAL A 166 6.96 -14.16 -10.94
CA VAL A 166 5.92 -13.16 -10.68
C VAL A 166 5.34 -12.66 -11.98
N LYS A 167 4.09 -12.24 -11.95
CA LYS A 167 3.41 -11.55 -13.05
C LYS A 167 2.71 -10.32 -12.52
N PHE A 168 2.45 -9.36 -13.41
CA PHE A 168 1.70 -8.16 -13.08
C PHE A 168 0.27 -8.26 -13.62
N ARG A 169 -0.68 -7.70 -12.87
CA ARG A 169 -2.07 -7.57 -13.30
C ARG A 169 -2.54 -6.15 -13.04
N LEU A 170 -3.27 -5.61 -14.01
CA LEU A 170 -3.90 -4.31 -13.94
C LEU A 170 -5.41 -4.49 -13.78
N ILE A 171 -5.98 -3.89 -12.74
CA ILE A 171 -7.41 -4.00 -12.41
C ILE A 171 -8.02 -2.60 -12.51
N SER A 172 -9.01 -2.40 -13.38
CA SER A 172 -9.72 -1.11 -13.43
C SER A 172 -10.58 -0.94 -12.18
N ILE A 173 -10.42 0.21 -11.52
CA ILE A 173 -11.22 0.62 -10.36
C ILE A 173 -12.06 1.86 -10.64
N SER A 174 -12.06 2.38 -11.87
CA SER A 174 -12.83 3.56 -12.28
C SER A 174 -14.32 3.45 -11.98
N SER A 175 -14.91 2.25 -12.01
CA SER A 175 -16.34 2.03 -11.70
C SER A 175 -16.72 2.35 -10.24
N HIS A 176 -15.74 2.59 -9.37
CA HIS A 176 -15.96 2.99 -7.98
C HIS A 176 -16.01 4.51 -7.76
N PHE A 177 -15.91 5.27 -8.84
CA PHE A 177 -15.90 6.73 -8.87
C PHE A 177 -16.94 7.24 -9.87
N THR A 178 -17.54 8.39 -9.57
CA THR A 178 -18.41 9.10 -10.51
C THR A 178 -17.59 9.81 -11.59
N THR A 179 -18.22 10.15 -12.71
CA THR A 179 -17.56 10.90 -13.80
C THR A 179 -16.97 12.21 -13.32
N ASP A 180 -17.68 12.93 -12.44
CA ASP A 180 -17.21 14.20 -11.87
C ASP A 180 -15.98 14.01 -10.96
N GLU A 181 -15.94 12.93 -10.19
CA GLU A 181 -14.78 12.61 -9.36
C GLU A 181 -13.55 12.24 -10.20
N LEU A 182 -13.74 11.49 -11.29
CA LEU A 182 -12.67 11.10 -12.21
C LEU A 182 -12.03 12.29 -12.93
N MET A 183 -12.79 13.38 -13.13
CA MET A 183 -12.28 14.60 -13.75
C MET A 183 -11.86 15.66 -12.73
N GLY A 184 -12.03 15.39 -11.44
CA GLY A 184 -11.84 16.37 -10.37
C GLY A 184 -10.41 16.45 -9.83
N PRO A 185 -9.99 17.63 -9.34
CA PRO A 185 -8.65 17.83 -8.74
C PRO A 185 -8.43 17.05 -7.43
N ARG A 186 -9.51 16.50 -6.84
CA ARG A 186 -9.48 15.70 -5.61
C ARG A 186 -9.31 14.19 -5.86
N LEU A 187 -9.26 13.74 -7.12
CA LEU A 187 -9.31 12.32 -7.48
C LEU A 187 -8.32 11.48 -6.69
N ARG A 188 -7.04 11.89 -6.65
CA ARG A 188 -5.98 11.15 -5.96
C ARG A 188 -6.29 10.94 -4.47
N ASN A 189 -6.74 11.98 -3.77
CA ASN A 189 -7.11 11.88 -2.36
C ASN A 189 -8.39 11.07 -2.13
N LEU A 190 -9.37 11.16 -3.04
CA LEU A 190 -10.60 10.36 -3.00
C LEU A 190 -10.34 8.86 -3.20
N VAL A 191 -9.38 8.50 -4.07
CA VAL A 191 -8.95 7.11 -4.23
C VAL A 191 -8.33 6.61 -2.93
N ALA A 192 -7.39 7.38 -2.36
CA ALA A 192 -6.74 7.03 -1.11
C ALA A 192 -7.76 6.84 0.02
N GLU A 193 -8.68 7.78 0.20
CA GLU A 193 -9.76 7.71 1.20
C GLU A 193 -10.58 6.42 1.11
N ARG A 194 -11.02 6.05 -0.11
CA ARG A 194 -11.79 4.81 -0.35
C ARG A 194 -10.96 3.56 -0.09
N CYS A 195 -9.66 3.57 -0.41
CA CYS A 195 -8.75 2.47 -0.10
C CYS A 195 -8.52 2.30 1.41
N PHE A 196 -8.43 3.40 2.17
CA PHE A 196 -8.34 3.39 3.63
C PHE A 196 -9.68 3.09 4.33
N GLY A 197 -10.81 3.35 3.67
CA GLY A 197 -12.16 3.15 4.23
C GLY A 197 -12.50 4.20 5.29
N VAL A 198 -12.05 5.44 5.12
CA VAL A 198 -12.18 6.53 6.11
C VAL A 198 -13.64 6.77 6.50
N SER A 199 -14.58 6.68 5.55
CA SER A 199 -16.03 6.83 5.79
C SER A 199 -16.57 5.96 6.92
N SER A 200 -16.02 4.74 7.06
CA SER A 200 -16.42 3.75 8.05
C SER A 200 -15.58 3.76 9.34
N SER A 201 -14.50 4.55 9.38
CA SER A 201 -13.50 4.50 10.47
C SER A 201 -14.07 4.86 11.85
N ARG A 202 -15.16 5.63 11.89
CA ARG A 202 -15.83 6.04 13.14
C ARG A 202 -16.97 5.12 13.58
N ALA A 203 -17.35 4.12 12.78
CA ALA A 203 -18.49 3.25 13.10
C ALA A 203 -18.29 2.49 14.42
N LEU A 204 -17.10 1.89 14.62
CA LEU A 204 -16.77 1.16 15.85
C LEU A 204 -16.76 2.07 17.10
N VAL A 205 -16.31 3.32 16.97
CA VAL A 205 -16.30 4.28 18.10
C VAL A 205 -17.70 4.78 18.42
N THR A 206 -18.56 4.89 17.40
CA THR A 206 -19.94 5.36 17.56
C THR A 206 -20.82 4.31 18.25
N ASP A 207 -20.66 3.04 17.87
CA ASP A 207 -21.36 1.92 18.51
C ASP A 207 -20.41 0.71 18.69
N PRO A 208 -19.63 0.66 19.80
CA PRO A 208 -18.68 -0.41 20.05
C PRO A 208 -19.33 -1.74 20.43
N PHE A 209 -20.64 -1.73 20.74
CA PHE A 209 -21.41 -2.93 21.09
C PHE A 209 -22.31 -3.42 19.95
N GLY A 210 -22.35 -2.67 18.84
CA GLY A 210 -23.06 -3.02 17.63
C GLY A 210 -22.42 -4.17 16.86
N PRO A 211 -23.08 -4.66 15.80
CA PRO A 211 -22.46 -5.61 14.89
C PRO A 211 -21.19 -5.00 14.29
N ALA A 212 -20.15 -5.81 14.10
CA ALA A 212 -18.94 -5.38 13.44
C ALA A 212 -19.31 -4.78 12.06
N PRO A 213 -18.95 -3.51 11.78
CA PRO A 213 -19.33 -2.88 10.53
C PRO A 213 -18.70 -3.63 9.37
N ALA A 214 -19.46 -3.81 8.28
CA ALA A 214 -18.89 -4.33 7.05
C ALA A 214 -17.79 -3.37 6.59
N SER A 215 -16.64 -3.92 6.22
CA SER A 215 -15.53 -3.08 5.76
C SER A 215 -15.90 -2.33 4.49
N GLU A 216 -15.81 -1.01 4.55
CA GLU A 216 -16.08 -0.17 3.38
C GLU A 216 -14.86 0.02 2.48
N ARG A 217 -13.71 -0.56 2.86
CA ARG A 217 -12.43 -0.45 2.17
C ARG A 217 -12.52 -0.99 0.75
N LEU A 218 -12.07 -0.21 -0.22
CA LEU A 218 -12.14 -0.56 -1.63
C LEU A 218 -11.44 -1.90 -1.95
N LEU A 219 -10.24 -2.13 -1.40
CA LEU A 219 -9.50 -3.37 -1.64
C LEU A 219 -10.23 -4.61 -1.10
N GLU A 220 -10.91 -4.50 0.03
CA GLU A 220 -11.69 -5.61 0.59
C GLU A 220 -12.96 -5.87 -0.20
N LYS A 221 -13.64 -4.81 -0.66
CA LYS A 221 -14.77 -4.92 -1.59
C LYS A 221 -14.36 -5.61 -2.90
N LEU A 222 -13.18 -5.30 -3.44
CA LEU A 222 -12.64 -5.96 -4.63
C LEU A 222 -12.33 -7.44 -4.36
N GLY A 223 -11.78 -7.77 -3.19
CA GLY A 223 -11.53 -9.15 -2.77
C GLY A 223 -12.82 -9.96 -2.60
N GLN A 224 -13.83 -9.40 -1.91
CA GLN A 224 -15.15 -10.01 -1.75
C GLN A 224 -15.86 -10.24 -3.08
N ALA A 225 -15.71 -9.30 -4.02
CA ALA A 225 -16.22 -9.43 -5.39
C ALA A 225 -15.36 -10.33 -6.29
N LYS A 226 -14.31 -10.98 -5.77
CA LYS A 226 -13.33 -11.81 -6.49
C LYS A 226 -12.56 -11.08 -7.61
N LYS A 227 -12.61 -9.75 -7.65
CA LYS A 227 -11.86 -8.93 -8.61
C LYS A 227 -10.40 -8.76 -8.25
N LEU A 228 -10.07 -8.86 -6.95
CA LEU A 228 -8.70 -8.87 -6.44
C LEU A 228 -8.42 -10.24 -5.80
N PRO A 229 -7.73 -11.16 -6.48
CA PRO A 229 -7.41 -12.48 -5.93
C PRO A 229 -6.51 -12.42 -4.70
N ALA A 230 -6.66 -13.37 -3.79
CA ALA A 230 -5.87 -13.46 -2.56
C ALA A 230 -4.36 -13.60 -2.80
N GLY A 231 -3.97 -14.14 -3.96
CA GLY A 231 -2.58 -14.28 -4.37
C GLY A 231 -1.92 -12.97 -4.82
N ASP A 232 -2.69 -11.91 -5.05
CA ASP A 232 -2.21 -10.64 -5.56
C ASP A 232 -1.81 -9.70 -4.42
N VAL A 233 -0.75 -8.92 -4.64
CA VAL A 233 -0.33 -7.82 -3.77
C VAL A 233 -0.43 -6.49 -4.51
N PRO A 234 -1.26 -5.55 -4.04
CA PRO A 234 -1.31 -4.18 -4.56
C PRO A 234 0.03 -3.46 -4.44
N LEU A 235 0.48 -2.83 -5.52
CA LEU A 235 1.72 -2.05 -5.58
C LEU A 235 1.46 -0.54 -5.64
N ALA A 236 0.57 -0.13 -6.55
CA ALA A 236 0.23 1.27 -6.75
C ALA A 236 -1.13 1.41 -7.45
N VAL A 237 -1.75 2.57 -7.24
CA VAL A 237 -2.79 3.08 -8.13
C VAL A 237 -2.14 3.93 -9.20
N VAL A 238 -2.57 3.76 -10.45
CA VAL A 238 -2.12 4.55 -11.60
C VAL A 238 -3.35 5.23 -12.19
N HIS A 239 -3.31 6.56 -12.30
CA HIS A 239 -4.26 7.32 -13.09
C HIS A 239 -3.68 7.57 -14.48
N TRP A 240 -4.44 7.20 -15.51
CA TRP A 240 -4.04 7.31 -16.90
C TRP A 240 -5.09 8.07 -17.70
N THR A 241 -4.62 8.95 -18.58
CA THR A 241 -5.43 9.64 -19.59
C THR A 241 -4.82 9.42 -20.97
N ALA A 242 -5.65 9.26 -22.00
CA ALA A 242 -5.25 9.02 -23.38
C ALA A 242 -4.51 10.21 -23.98
N GLU A 243 -4.84 11.43 -23.55
CA GLU A 243 -4.22 12.67 -24.02
C GLU A 243 -2.93 13.02 -23.26
N GLY A 244 -2.88 12.77 -21.95
CA GLY A 244 -1.80 13.24 -21.06
C GLY A 244 -0.87 12.16 -20.52
N GLY A 245 -1.20 10.88 -20.72
CA GLY A 245 -0.43 9.75 -20.20
C GLY A 245 -0.68 9.47 -18.72
N VAL A 246 0.35 9.02 -18.00
CA VAL A 246 0.28 8.79 -16.55
C VAL A 246 0.24 10.15 -15.86
N ASP A 247 -0.90 10.47 -15.25
CA ASP A 247 -1.11 11.72 -14.52
C ASP A 247 -0.51 11.63 -13.09
N PHE A 248 -0.84 10.56 -12.38
CA PHE A 248 -0.21 10.24 -11.09
C PHE A 248 -0.07 8.74 -10.85
N ILE A 249 0.92 8.40 -10.02
CA ILE A 249 1.12 7.07 -9.44
C ILE A 249 1.05 7.24 -7.92
N ASP A 250 0.13 6.52 -7.27
CA ASP A 250 -0.06 6.57 -5.83
C ASP A 250 0.20 5.20 -5.22
N HIS A 251 1.38 5.01 -4.62
CA HIS A 251 1.71 3.78 -3.93
C HIS A 251 0.93 3.65 -2.63
N PHE A 252 0.92 4.71 -1.82
CA PHE A 252 0.51 4.64 -0.42
C PHE A 252 -0.99 4.52 -0.21
N SER A 253 -1.82 4.76 -1.23
CA SER A 253 -3.24 4.42 -1.20
C SER A 253 -3.48 2.91 -0.99
N VAL A 254 -2.62 2.04 -1.54
CA VAL A 254 -2.83 0.58 -1.55
C VAL A 254 -1.68 -0.24 -0.99
N ARG A 255 -0.44 0.26 -1.09
CA ARG A 255 0.77 -0.38 -0.57
C ARG A 255 0.79 -0.31 0.95
N ARG A 256 1.03 -1.44 1.60
CA ARG A 256 1.19 -1.53 3.06
C ARG A 256 2.50 -2.22 3.41
N ARG A 257 3.10 -1.80 4.51
CA ARG A 257 4.10 -2.64 5.18
C ARG A 257 3.43 -3.91 5.68
N LEU A 258 4.24 -4.95 5.87
CA LEU A 258 3.77 -6.14 6.57
C LEU A 258 3.30 -5.72 7.98
N ALA A 259 2.06 -6.02 8.27
CA ALA A 259 1.44 -5.94 9.57
C ALA A 259 0.85 -7.32 9.79
N GLY A 260 1.06 -7.92 10.97
CA GLY A 260 0.69 -9.30 11.28
C GLY A 260 -0.75 -9.65 10.90
N PRO A 261 -1.16 -10.93 11.03
CA PRO A 261 -2.46 -11.39 10.55
C PRO A 261 -3.56 -10.46 11.07
N PRO A 262 -4.59 -10.17 10.26
CA PRO A 262 -5.73 -9.38 10.73
C PRO A 262 -6.26 -10.06 11.99
N ASP A 263 -6.07 -9.41 13.13
CA ASP A 263 -6.45 -9.98 14.41
C ASP A 263 -7.96 -10.18 14.38
N GLU A 264 -8.44 -11.38 14.71
CA GLU A 264 -9.88 -11.71 14.67
C GLU A 264 -10.66 -11.03 15.81
N LEU A 265 -9.94 -10.30 16.68
CA LEU A 265 -10.53 -9.53 17.76
C LEU A 265 -11.44 -8.41 17.22
N VAL A 266 -12.60 -8.24 17.85
CA VAL A 266 -13.56 -7.17 17.56
C VAL A 266 -12.91 -5.77 17.60
N TRP A 267 -11.90 -5.60 18.46
CA TRP A 267 -11.15 -4.34 18.62
C TRP A 267 -9.96 -4.17 17.66
N SER A 268 -9.68 -5.17 16.81
CA SER A 268 -8.61 -5.14 15.81
C SER A 268 -8.63 -3.90 14.91
N PRO A 269 -9.79 -3.37 14.46
CA PRO A 269 -9.82 -2.13 13.68
C PRO A 269 -9.29 -0.90 14.42
N ALA A 270 -9.33 -0.89 15.76
CA ALA A 270 -8.85 0.21 16.58
C ALA A 270 -7.44 -0.01 17.16
N LEU A 271 -7.08 -1.26 17.48
CA LEU A 271 -5.86 -1.60 18.23
C LEU A 271 -4.83 -2.41 17.42
N GLY A 272 -5.22 -3.01 16.30
CA GLY A 272 -4.38 -3.93 15.55
C GLY A 272 -3.26 -3.22 14.78
N ASP A 273 -2.16 -3.93 14.53
CA ASP A 273 -1.00 -3.42 13.77
C ASP A 273 -1.36 -2.91 12.38
N ARG A 274 -2.43 -3.45 11.79
CA ARG A 274 -2.98 -3.00 10.51
C ARG A 274 -3.43 -1.54 10.55
N ALA A 275 -4.06 -1.10 11.63
CA ALA A 275 -4.53 0.28 11.77
C ALA A 275 -3.34 1.26 11.78
N LEU A 276 -2.25 0.92 12.47
CA LEU A 276 -1.01 1.69 12.45
C LEU A 276 -0.36 1.72 11.06
N ALA A 277 -0.27 0.57 10.39
CA ALA A 277 0.27 0.50 9.03
C ALA A 277 -0.55 1.32 8.01
N GLU A 278 -1.87 1.39 8.20
CA GLU A 278 -2.77 2.22 7.38
C GLU A 278 -2.61 3.72 7.69
N ALA A 279 -2.47 4.11 8.97
CA ALA A 279 -2.22 5.49 9.35
C ALA A 279 -0.86 5.99 8.83
N GLU A 280 0.19 5.16 8.91
CA GLU A 280 1.51 5.46 8.34
C GLU A 280 1.40 5.68 6.83
N ALA A 281 0.72 4.77 6.12
CA ALA A 281 0.50 4.90 4.69
C ALA A 281 -0.33 6.15 4.34
N MET A 282 -1.31 6.55 5.16
CA MET A 282 -2.08 7.77 4.94
C MET A 282 -1.24 9.03 5.06
N LEU A 283 -0.36 9.10 6.07
CA LEU A 283 0.61 10.19 6.19
C LEU A 283 1.52 10.25 4.96
N LEU A 284 2.08 9.11 4.52
CA LEU A 284 2.96 9.05 3.35
C LEU A 284 2.22 9.42 2.05
N GLN A 285 0.98 8.99 1.90
CA GLN A 285 0.12 9.36 0.77
C GLN A 285 -0.08 10.87 0.71
N PHE A 286 -0.36 11.51 1.84
CA PHE A 286 -0.49 12.96 1.91
C PHE A 286 0.83 13.68 1.60
N GLN A 287 1.96 13.22 2.16
CA GLN A 287 3.26 13.84 1.89
C GLN A 287 3.64 13.76 0.41
N ASP A 288 3.39 12.63 -0.24
CA ASP A 288 3.68 12.43 -1.66
C ASP A 288 2.73 13.26 -2.56
N HIS A 289 1.44 13.34 -2.20
CA HIS A 289 0.49 14.20 -2.91
C HIS A 289 0.82 15.69 -2.72
N LEU A 290 1.23 16.11 -1.52
CA LEU A 290 1.65 17.48 -1.26
C LEU A 290 2.92 17.84 -2.03
N ASP A 291 3.88 16.92 -2.12
CA ASP A 291 5.10 17.14 -2.90
C ASP A 291 4.79 17.41 -4.37
N ASP A 292 3.88 16.62 -4.94
CA ASP A 292 3.36 16.83 -6.30
C ASP A 292 2.68 18.21 -6.45
N LEU A 293 1.84 18.61 -5.49
CA LEU A 293 1.17 19.92 -5.52
C LEU A 293 2.18 21.08 -5.45
N VAL A 294 3.25 20.93 -4.67
CA VAL A 294 4.30 21.94 -4.50
C VAL A 294 5.19 22.05 -5.73
N HIS A 295 5.48 20.93 -6.40
CA HIS A 295 6.35 20.91 -7.57
C HIS A 295 5.64 21.24 -8.88
N LYS A 296 4.39 20.78 -9.06
CA LYS A 296 3.62 20.96 -10.31
C LYS A 296 2.78 22.25 -10.30
N GLY A 297 2.40 22.75 -9.13
CA GLY A 297 1.44 23.84 -8.98
C GLY A 297 2.02 25.18 -8.55
N SER A 298 1.11 26.07 -8.13
CA SER A 298 1.41 27.32 -7.43
C SER A 298 1.09 27.16 -5.95
N PRO A 299 2.04 26.65 -5.13
CA PRO A 299 1.73 26.22 -3.77
C PRO A 299 1.34 27.37 -2.83
N GLU A 300 1.76 28.60 -3.14
CA GLU A 300 1.43 29.79 -2.33
C GLU A 300 -0.07 30.12 -2.32
N THR A 301 -0.78 29.76 -3.40
CA THR A 301 -2.22 30.00 -3.58
C THR A 301 -3.06 28.73 -3.43
N ALA A 302 -2.43 27.58 -3.20
CA ALA A 302 -3.14 26.31 -3.10
C ALA A 302 -4.03 26.27 -1.85
N ILE A 303 -5.27 25.82 -2.01
CA ILE A 303 -6.23 25.62 -0.92
C ILE A 303 -6.48 24.12 -0.75
N ALA A 304 -6.31 23.60 0.46
CA ALA A 304 -6.37 22.17 0.74
C ALA A 304 -7.72 21.55 0.35
N THR A 305 -8.85 22.23 0.58
CA THR A 305 -10.19 21.72 0.24
C THR A 305 -10.42 21.56 -1.26
N GLU A 306 -9.62 22.20 -2.11
CA GLU A 306 -9.71 22.06 -3.58
C GLU A 306 -9.03 20.79 -4.08
N HIS A 307 -8.06 20.25 -3.33
CA HIS A 307 -7.26 19.08 -3.72
C HIS A 307 -7.48 17.86 -2.81
N LEU A 308 -7.97 18.08 -1.59
CA LEU A 308 -8.07 17.09 -0.53
C LEU A 308 -9.47 17.15 0.07
N ARG A 309 -10.09 15.98 0.24
CA ARG A 309 -11.30 15.78 1.05
C ARG A 309 -10.92 15.46 2.50
N THR A 310 -9.90 14.62 2.68
CA THR A 310 -9.44 14.15 3.98
C THR A 310 -7.95 14.41 4.17
N LEU A 311 -7.55 14.83 5.37
CA LEU A 311 -6.16 14.91 5.81
C LEU A 311 -5.80 13.74 6.75
N PRO A 312 -4.53 13.31 6.79
CA PRO A 312 -4.04 12.51 7.90
C PRO A 312 -4.18 13.28 9.22
N PRO A 313 -4.12 12.59 10.37
CA PRO A 313 -4.25 13.24 11.68
C PRO A 313 -3.17 14.29 11.94
N ALA A 314 -1.98 14.12 11.35
CA ALA A 314 -0.92 15.11 11.31
C ALA A 314 -0.12 14.96 10.01
N GLY A 315 0.62 16.00 9.62
CA GLY A 315 1.50 15.99 8.45
C GLY A 315 2.45 17.17 8.44
N ILE A 316 3.41 17.15 7.51
CA ILE A 316 4.44 18.19 7.40
C ILE A 316 4.20 18.99 6.12
N VAL A 317 4.10 20.30 6.25
CA VAL A 317 3.89 21.23 5.13
C VAL A 317 5.11 22.14 4.94
N PRO A 318 5.67 22.25 3.72
CA PRO A 318 6.72 23.24 3.45
C PRO A 318 6.10 24.64 3.45
N LEU A 319 6.81 25.60 4.04
CA LEU A 319 6.35 26.98 4.16
C LEU A 319 6.89 27.85 3.02
N ALA A 320 6.04 28.75 2.53
CA ALA A 320 6.45 29.85 1.63
C ALA A 320 6.97 31.07 2.42
N GLY A 321 7.43 32.08 1.67
CA GLY A 321 7.79 33.40 2.20
C GLY A 321 9.28 33.62 2.47
N THR A 322 10.10 32.58 2.40
CA THR A 322 11.56 32.70 2.44
C THR A 322 12.12 32.60 1.01
N PRO A 323 12.89 33.59 0.53
CA PRO A 323 13.46 33.56 -0.82
C PRO A 323 14.23 32.27 -1.12
N GLY A 324 13.97 31.65 -2.27
CA GLY A 324 14.62 30.42 -2.70
C GLY A 324 13.95 29.13 -2.24
N PHE A 325 12.89 29.21 -1.42
CA PHE A 325 12.11 28.06 -0.98
C PHE A 325 10.68 28.11 -1.52
N LYS A 326 10.17 26.94 -1.92
CA LYS A 326 8.78 26.77 -2.40
C LYS A 326 7.96 26.09 -1.31
N GLY A 327 6.73 26.54 -1.13
CA GLY A 327 5.83 25.96 -0.14
C GLY A 327 4.49 26.65 -0.11
N VAL A 328 3.71 26.37 0.92
CA VAL A 328 2.37 26.91 1.11
C VAL A 328 2.36 27.96 2.22
N PHE A 329 1.40 28.89 2.18
CA PHE A 329 1.09 29.72 3.33
C PHE A 329 0.02 29.01 4.18
N PRO A 330 0.28 28.63 5.45
CA PRO A 330 -0.67 27.82 6.22
C PRO A 330 -2.08 28.41 6.34
N ARG A 331 -2.20 29.74 6.43
CA ARG A 331 -3.51 30.42 6.48
C ARG A 331 -4.29 30.34 5.17
N VAL A 332 -3.60 30.25 4.03
CA VAL A 332 -4.20 30.08 2.70
C VAL A 332 -4.49 28.60 2.48
N PHE A 333 -3.51 27.74 2.73
CA PHE A 333 -3.64 26.30 2.50
C PHE A 333 -4.76 25.67 3.32
N PHE A 334 -4.84 25.97 4.62
CA PHE A 334 -5.92 25.46 5.47
C PHE A 334 -7.12 26.42 5.53
N GLN A 335 -7.36 27.20 4.47
CA GLN A 335 -8.56 28.01 4.37
C GLN A 335 -9.82 27.13 4.51
N GLY A 336 -10.75 27.55 5.36
CA GLY A 336 -11.92 26.76 5.76
C GLY A 336 -11.76 25.99 7.08
N ALA A 337 -10.53 25.72 7.52
CA ALA A 337 -10.25 25.17 8.84
C ALA A 337 -10.00 26.28 9.88
N LYS A 338 -10.29 26.00 11.15
CA LYS A 338 -9.97 26.89 12.27
C LYS A 338 -8.54 26.64 12.74
N LEU A 339 -7.63 27.51 12.30
CA LEU A 339 -6.24 27.48 12.71
C LEU A 339 -6.05 28.17 14.07
N ARG A 340 -5.45 27.47 15.03
CA ARG A 340 -4.84 28.11 16.21
C ARG A 340 -3.56 28.82 15.77
N ASP A 341 -3.20 29.91 16.45
CA ASP A 341 -2.00 30.66 16.08
C ASP A 341 -0.76 29.76 16.10
N PRO A 342 0.16 29.91 15.12
CA PRO A 342 1.31 29.03 15.04
C PRO A 342 2.18 29.15 16.29
N VAL A 343 2.46 28.00 16.91
CA VAL A 343 3.30 27.91 18.11
C VAL A 343 4.61 27.21 17.75
N PHE A 344 5.71 27.58 18.41
CA PHE A 344 6.97 26.87 18.25
C PHE A 344 7.00 25.56 19.04
N ILE A 345 7.55 24.51 18.43
CA ILE A 345 7.92 23.25 19.09
C ILE A 345 9.39 22.93 18.84
N GLU A 346 10.01 22.20 19.77
CA GLU A 346 11.39 21.74 19.61
C GLU A 346 11.50 20.61 18.58
N GLY A 347 12.58 20.59 17.79
CA GLY A 347 12.79 19.60 16.73
C GLY A 347 12.71 18.16 17.23
N ALA A 348 13.21 17.89 18.44
CA ALA A 348 13.17 16.57 19.08
C ALA A 348 11.74 16.03 19.28
N ARG A 349 10.71 16.89 19.32
CA ARG A 349 9.32 16.50 19.55
C ARG A 349 8.57 16.13 18.28
N VAL A 350 9.08 16.50 17.10
CA VAL A 350 8.41 16.25 15.81
C VAL A 350 8.15 14.76 15.61
N GLY A 351 9.18 13.92 15.81
CA GLY A 351 9.03 12.47 15.66
C GLY A 351 8.04 11.83 16.65
N ALA A 352 7.99 12.34 17.88
CA ALA A 352 7.02 11.87 18.89
C ALA A 352 5.58 12.30 18.54
N LEU A 353 5.40 13.54 18.10
CA LEU A 353 4.10 14.07 17.67
C LEU A 353 3.54 13.28 16.48
N LEU A 354 4.35 13.02 15.46
CA LEU A 354 3.91 12.26 14.28
C LEU A 354 3.53 10.83 14.65
N ARG A 355 4.32 10.14 15.49
CA ARG A 355 4.00 8.77 15.94
C ARG A 355 2.73 8.71 16.78
N GLU A 356 2.52 9.70 17.64
CA GLU A 356 1.29 9.79 18.44
C GLU A 356 0.08 10.06 17.55
N ALA A 357 0.23 10.94 16.55
CA ALA A 357 -0.83 11.27 15.60
C ALA A 357 -1.35 10.06 14.82
N LEU A 358 -0.52 9.03 14.56
CA LEU A 358 -0.94 7.80 13.87
C LEU A 358 -2.07 7.04 14.61
N ARG A 359 -2.33 7.36 15.88
CA ARG A 359 -3.37 6.73 16.71
C ARG A 359 -4.70 7.47 16.66
N TYR A 360 -4.77 8.60 15.96
CA TYR A 360 -5.96 9.44 15.88
C TYR A 360 -6.66 9.25 14.53
N PRO A 361 -7.97 9.54 14.43
CA PRO A 361 -8.68 9.40 13.18
C PRO A 361 -8.25 10.47 12.16
N PRO A 362 -8.43 10.18 10.85
CA PRO A 362 -8.23 11.17 9.80
C PRO A 362 -9.16 12.38 9.98
N VAL A 363 -8.74 13.52 9.44
CA VAL A 363 -9.48 14.78 9.55
C VAL A 363 -10.28 15.03 8.29
N ASP A 364 -11.60 15.14 8.43
CA ASP A 364 -12.51 15.56 7.37
C ASP A 364 -12.48 17.09 7.21
N LEU A 365 -12.03 17.58 6.06
CA LEU A 365 -11.92 19.02 5.79
C LEU A 365 -13.28 19.69 5.59
N GLU A 366 -14.31 18.95 5.16
CA GLU A 366 -15.66 19.50 4.95
C GLU A 366 -16.35 19.84 6.29
N SER A 367 -15.85 19.30 7.41
CA SER A 367 -16.35 19.57 8.76
C SER A 367 -15.85 20.88 9.39
N ALA A 368 -15.06 21.69 8.66
CA ALA A 368 -14.38 22.89 9.17
C ALA A 368 -13.57 22.60 10.47
N PRO A 369 -12.60 21.66 10.41
CA PRO A 369 -11.91 21.16 11.58
C PRO A 369 -11.05 22.23 12.26
N VAL A 370 -10.72 21.99 13.52
CA VAL A 370 -9.71 22.78 14.24
C VAL A 370 -8.36 22.11 14.06
N LEU A 371 -7.35 22.88 13.63
CA LEU A 371 -5.99 22.38 13.41
C LEU A 371 -4.99 23.17 14.27
N TRP A 372 -4.06 22.42 14.86
CA TRP A 372 -2.82 22.97 15.40
C TRP A 372 -1.80 23.11 14.27
N VAL A 373 -1.08 24.22 14.22
CA VAL A 373 0.07 24.39 13.33
C VAL A 373 1.28 24.74 14.18
N TYR A 374 2.32 23.92 14.07
CA TYR A 374 3.55 24.06 14.82
C TYR A 374 4.71 24.45 13.90
N ARG A 375 5.43 25.51 14.24
CA ARG A 375 6.73 25.82 13.62
C ARG A 375 7.82 25.13 14.43
N VAL A 376 8.80 24.54 13.75
CA VAL A 376 9.90 23.87 14.45
C VAL A 376 11.01 24.88 14.73
N SER A 377 11.35 25.09 16.00
CA SER A 377 12.31 26.10 16.48
C SER A 377 13.67 26.00 15.76
N ASP A 378 14.24 24.79 15.71
CA ASP A 378 15.53 24.50 15.09
C ASP A 378 15.50 24.78 13.58
N ASN A 379 14.43 24.34 12.90
CA ASN A 379 14.25 24.59 11.47
C ASN A 379 14.06 26.07 11.18
N ALA A 380 13.25 26.78 11.97
CA ALA A 380 13.01 28.20 11.80
C ALA A 380 14.30 29.01 11.96
N ARG A 381 15.12 28.72 12.98
CA ARG A 381 16.43 29.37 13.16
C ARG A 381 17.38 29.12 12.00
N ARG A 382 17.37 27.92 11.42
CA ARG A 382 18.17 27.63 10.22
C ARG A 382 17.63 28.36 9.00
N ALA A 383 16.32 28.34 8.78
CA ALA A 383 15.67 29.06 7.68
C ALA A 383 15.91 30.58 7.75
N ASP A 384 15.96 31.16 8.95
CA ASP A 384 16.29 32.57 9.21
C ASP A 384 17.81 32.87 9.06
N GLY A 385 18.63 31.87 8.73
CA GLY A 385 20.09 32.00 8.56
C GLY A 385 20.87 32.17 9.86
N LEU A 386 20.24 31.95 11.02
CA LEU A 386 20.87 32.15 12.34
C LEU A 386 21.80 31.00 12.74
N THR A 387 21.64 29.82 12.14
CA THR A 387 22.40 28.61 12.49
C THR A 387 22.81 27.82 11.25
N GLY A 388 23.80 28.33 10.51
CA GLY A 388 24.34 27.69 9.31
C GLY A 388 23.53 27.97 8.04
N ALA A 389 23.72 27.13 7.01
CA ALA A 389 23.07 27.32 5.72
C ALA A 389 21.53 27.24 5.84
N PRO A 390 20.79 28.13 5.16
CA PRO A 390 19.34 28.15 5.18
C PRO A 390 18.77 26.87 4.59
N VAL A 391 17.66 26.42 5.17
CA VAL A 391 16.95 25.18 4.80
C VAL A 391 15.47 25.48 4.58
N GLN A 392 14.78 24.60 3.86
CA GLN A 392 13.34 24.71 3.62
C GLN A 392 12.60 24.89 4.95
N PRO A 393 11.94 26.05 5.19
CA PRO A 393 11.10 26.21 6.35
C PRO A 393 9.89 25.27 6.22
N TYR A 394 9.48 24.68 7.33
CA TYR A 394 8.30 23.82 7.38
C TYR A 394 7.48 24.04 8.65
N ALA A 395 6.21 23.60 8.60
CA ALA A 395 5.36 23.47 9.76
C ALA A 395 4.81 22.04 9.86
N VAL A 396 4.45 21.64 11.07
CA VAL A 396 3.71 20.40 11.32
C VAL A 396 2.29 20.79 11.65
N PHE A 397 1.31 20.32 10.89
CA PHE A 397 -0.09 20.44 11.29
C PHE A 397 -0.51 19.18 12.06
N ALA A 398 -1.48 19.34 12.96
CA ALA A 398 -2.09 18.22 13.68
C ALA A 398 -3.57 18.51 13.98
N SER A 399 -4.39 17.47 13.99
CA SER A 399 -5.78 17.52 14.46
C SER A 399 -5.86 18.08 15.88
N ALA A 400 -6.90 18.85 16.17
CA ALA A 400 -7.16 19.34 17.51
C ALA A 400 -7.40 18.24 18.56
N GLU A 401 -7.76 17.03 18.11
CA GLU A 401 -7.96 15.86 18.97
C GLU A 401 -6.64 15.33 19.56
N ILE A 402 -5.50 15.63 18.92
CA ILE A 402 -4.17 15.24 19.40
C ILE A 402 -3.75 16.16 20.55
N PRO A 403 -3.15 15.61 21.64
CA PRO A 403 -2.62 16.40 22.75
C PRO A 403 -1.73 17.54 22.27
N TRP A 404 -2.03 18.75 22.76
CA TRP A 404 -1.35 19.95 22.33
C TRP A 404 0.16 19.89 22.64
N ALA A 405 0.99 20.06 21.61
CA ALA A 405 2.43 19.95 21.72
C ALA A 405 3.14 21.29 22.02
N GLY A 406 2.42 22.41 22.03
CA GLY A 406 3.02 23.74 22.17
C GLY A 406 3.36 24.19 23.59
N GLN A 407 3.39 23.29 24.59
CA GLN A 407 3.72 23.66 25.97
C GLN A 407 5.11 24.34 26.05
N ALA A 408 5.15 25.51 26.72
CA ALA A 408 6.38 26.27 26.90
C ALA A 408 7.31 25.54 27.87
N LEU A 409 8.53 25.23 27.43
CA LEU A 409 9.59 24.69 28.28
C LEU A 409 10.66 25.78 28.45
N PHE A 410 10.47 26.64 29.44
CA PHE A 410 11.33 27.80 29.70
C PHE A 410 12.77 27.42 30.08
N ASP A 411 12.98 26.18 30.54
CA ASP A 411 14.31 25.67 30.91
C ASP A 411 15.16 25.27 29.68
N ILE A 412 14.55 25.19 28.50
CA ILE A 412 15.17 24.62 27.29
C ILE A 412 15.08 25.58 26.08
N SER A 413 14.07 26.45 26.03
CA SER A 413 13.77 27.30 24.86
C SER A 413 14.22 28.76 25.03
N ARG A 414 14.86 29.33 23.98
CA ARG A 414 15.24 30.76 23.92
C ARG A 414 14.00 31.63 23.67
N TRP A 415 13.87 32.76 24.36
CA TRP A 415 12.67 33.62 24.43
C TRP A 415 11.93 33.83 23.08
N GLY A 416 12.61 34.19 21.98
CA GLY A 416 11.95 34.43 20.68
C GLY A 416 11.44 33.20 19.91
N TYR A 417 11.69 31.99 20.41
CA TYR A 417 11.23 30.71 19.84
C TYR A 417 10.52 29.84 20.88
N ALA A 418 10.12 30.44 22.01
CA ALA A 418 9.29 29.80 23.01
C ALA A 418 7.81 30.11 22.70
N SER A 419 6.92 29.23 23.14
CA SER A 419 5.49 29.49 23.10
C SER A 419 5.10 30.45 24.24
N PHE A 420 4.43 31.54 23.89
CA PHE A 420 3.77 32.40 24.86
C PHE A 420 2.28 32.18 24.68
N THR A 421 1.66 31.51 25.65
CA THR A 421 0.21 31.47 25.79
C THR A 421 -0.24 32.57 26.73
#